data_AF-A0A7D5MIG2-F1
#
_entry.id   AF-A0A7D5MIG2-F1
#
_cell.length_a   1.000
_cell.length_b   1.000
_cell.length_c   1.000
_cell.angle_alpha   90.00
_cell.angle_beta   90.00
_cell.angle_gamma   90.00
#
_symmetry.space_group_name_H-M   'P 1'
#
loop_
_entity.id
_entity.type
_entity.pdbx_description
1 polymer ?
#
loop_
_entity_poly.entity_id
_entity_poly.type
_entity_poly.pdbx_seq_one_letter_code
_entity_poly.pdbx_strand_id
1 'polypeptide(L)'
;MENNDNKSISTSGQGATPFAQTYFHGIKADLKVGDLIEVGFNSNYGQQKNVKYIFLTGTLDAAIWGAELAFGDGRERIYLVEPTGEIENDPDLTDKKFPGNPTQSYRSTKPFRVIGEVTVWQGHPAEQVKTMKEHLKKLKEQGINSLNDE
;
A
#
# COMPACT_ATOMS: atom_id res chain seq x y z
N MET A 1 1.90 44.00 -23.69
CA MET A 1 2.68 43.08 -24.53
C MET A 1 4.13 43.30 -24.21
N GLU A 2 4.72 42.42 -23.43
CA GLU A 2 6.16 42.18 -23.40
C GLU A 2 6.31 40.75 -22.88
N ASN A 3 6.53 39.84 -23.83
CA ASN A 3 6.85 38.45 -23.58
C ASN A 3 8.27 38.40 -23.04
N ASN A 4 8.48 37.77 -21.89
CA ASN A 4 9.77 37.25 -21.50
C ASN A 4 9.66 35.74 -21.32
N ASP A 5 9.78 35.06 -22.46
CA ASP A 5 10.17 33.66 -22.54
C ASP A 5 11.56 33.51 -21.91
N ASN A 6 11.62 33.09 -20.64
CA ASN A 6 12.85 32.56 -20.05
C ASN A 6 12.68 31.07 -19.78
N LYS A 7 12.85 30.34 -20.89
CA LYS A 7 13.37 28.98 -21.04
C LYS A 7 13.90 28.39 -19.73
N SER A 8 13.21 27.38 -19.20
CA SER A 8 13.69 26.55 -18.11
C SER A 8 15.00 25.88 -18.55
N ILE A 9 16.10 26.28 -17.92
CA ILE A 9 17.41 25.66 -18.10
C ILE A 9 17.33 24.27 -17.47
N SER A 10 17.28 23.24 -18.32
CA SER A 10 17.43 21.85 -17.90
C SER A 10 18.88 21.62 -17.48
N THR A 11 19.17 21.80 -16.20
CA THR A 11 20.44 21.35 -15.61
C THR A 11 20.40 19.82 -15.53
N SER A 12 21.05 19.16 -16.50
CA SER A 12 21.44 17.75 -16.38
C SER A 12 22.50 17.62 -15.27
N GLY A 13 22.03 17.56 -14.03
CA GLY A 13 22.89 17.55 -12.84
C GLY A 13 23.60 16.20 -12.66
N GLN A 14 24.92 16.18 -12.88
CA GLN A 14 25.85 15.18 -12.35
C GLN A 14 26.06 15.39 -10.84
N GLY A 15 24.98 15.30 -10.06
CA GLY A 15 25.00 15.38 -8.60
C GLY A 15 24.45 14.11 -7.97
N ALA A 16 24.77 13.86 -6.69
CA ALA A 16 24.16 12.77 -5.96
C ALA A 16 22.63 12.98 -5.89
N THR A 17 21.87 12.02 -6.40
CA THR A 17 20.41 12.04 -6.33
C THR A 17 19.94 11.41 -5.02
N PRO A 18 18.97 12.00 -4.31
CA PRO A 18 18.41 11.38 -3.11
C PRO A 18 17.71 10.06 -3.47
N PHE A 19 17.71 9.13 -2.52
CA PHE A 19 16.90 7.91 -2.65
C PHE A 19 15.42 8.30 -2.63
N ALA A 20 14.64 7.74 -3.57
CA ALA A 20 13.22 8.03 -3.65
C ALA A 20 12.49 7.51 -2.40
N GLN A 21 11.48 8.26 -1.95
CA GLN A 21 10.66 7.84 -0.83
C GLN A 21 10.00 6.50 -1.16
N THR A 22 10.28 5.51 -0.31
CA THR A 22 9.82 4.13 -0.44
C THR A 22 8.86 3.79 0.70
N TYR A 23 7.92 2.90 0.44
CA TYR A 23 6.92 2.42 1.39
C TYR A 23 6.86 0.90 1.39
N PHE A 24 6.11 0.33 2.33
CA PHE A 24 5.86 -1.10 2.40
C PHE A 24 4.49 -1.45 1.79
N HIS A 25 4.43 -2.60 1.14
CA HIS A 25 3.20 -3.21 0.64
C HIS A 25 3.17 -4.69 1.04
N GLY A 26 2.26 -5.05 1.94
CA GLY A 26 2.05 -6.44 2.36
C GLY A 26 1.06 -7.16 1.46
N ILE A 27 1.44 -8.31 0.91
CA ILE A 27 0.62 -9.08 -0.04
C ILE A 27 1.04 -10.55 -0.09
N LYS A 28 0.22 -11.41 -0.71
CA LYS A 28 0.55 -12.83 -0.97
C LYS A 28 0.95 -13.15 -2.41
N ALA A 29 0.95 -12.16 -3.28
CA ALA A 29 1.40 -12.33 -4.66
C ALA A 29 2.92 -12.50 -4.73
N ASP A 30 3.38 -13.42 -5.58
CA ASP A 30 4.79 -13.64 -5.86
C ASP A 30 5.25 -12.67 -6.95
N LEU A 31 5.86 -11.56 -6.54
CA LEU A 31 6.28 -10.44 -7.37
C LEU A 31 7.80 -10.33 -7.38
N LYS A 32 8.33 -9.73 -8.44
CA LYS A 32 9.75 -9.48 -8.64
C LYS A 32 10.02 -7.98 -8.63
N VAL A 33 11.28 -7.64 -8.35
CA VAL A 33 11.76 -6.27 -8.53
C VAL A 33 11.51 -5.84 -9.98
N GLY A 34 10.91 -4.66 -10.15
CA GLY A 34 10.48 -4.11 -11.42
C GLY A 34 9.00 -4.32 -11.74
N ASP A 35 8.31 -5.26 -11.07
CA ASP A 35 6.88 -5.49 -11.29
C ASP A 35 6.05 -4.29 -10.81
N LEU A 36 4.89 -4.09 -11.45
CA LEU A 36 3.90 -3.11 -11.06
C LEU A 36 2.76 -3.79 -10.30
N ILE A 37 2.42 -3.23 -9.15
CA ILE A 37 1.22 -3.57 -8.39
C ILE A 37 0.12 -2.64 -8.86
N GLU A 38 -0.96 -3.20 -9.41
CA GLU A 38 -2.06 -2.45 -10.01
C GLU A 38 -3.41 -2.88 -9.44
N VAL A 39 -4.43 -2.06 -9.67
CA VAL A 39 -5.80 -2.41 -9.34
C VAL A 39 -6.26 -3.59 -10.21
N GLY A 40 -6.87 -4.62 -9.62
CA GLY A 40 -7.49 -5.74 -10.33
C GLY A 40 -6.55 -6.86 -10.79
N PHE A 41 -5.23 -6.67 -10.75
CA PHE A 41 -4.22 -7.70 -10.97
C PHE A 41 -3.30 -7.81 -9.76
N ASN A 42 -3.14 -9.03 -9.21
CA ASN A 42 -2.28 -9.32 -8.06
C ASN A 42 -2.56 -8.50 -6.79
N SER A 43 -3.73 -7.88 -6.65
CA SER A 43 -4.11 -7.16 -5.42
C SER A 43 -4.60 -8.14 -4.36
N ASN A 44 -4.50 -7.71 -3.09
CA ASN A 44 -4.89 -8.52 -1.93
C ASN A 44 -6.34 -8.99 -1.96
N TYR A 45 -7.19 -8.49 -2.85
CA TYR A 45 -8.64 -8.67 -2.82
C TYR A 45 -9.09 -9.50 -4.02
N GLY A 46 -8.95 -10.82 -3.93
CA GLY A 46 -9.31 -11.76 -5.01
C GLY A 46 -10.73 -11.51 -5.56
N GLN A 47 -10.88 -11.53 -6.89
CA GLN A 47 -12.13 -11.44 -7.66
C GLN A 47 -13.21 -10.45 -7.15
N GLN A 48 -12.83 -9.41 -6.40
CA GLN A 48 -13.75 -8.32 -6.09
C GLN A 48 -13.80 -7.38 -7.28
N LYS A 49 -14.96 -7.35 -7.95
CA LYS A 49 -15.20 -6.64 -9.21
C LYS A 49 -14.97 -5.11 -9.17
N ASN A 50 -14.69 -4.52 -8.00
CA ASN A 50 -14.68 -3.06 -7.81
C ASN A 50 -13.55 -2.54 -6.89
N VAL A 51 -12.41 -3.22 -6.77
CA VAL A 51 -11.27 -2.63 -6.04
C VAL A 51 -10.86 -1.35 -6.77
N LYS A 52 -10.79 -0.20 -6.09
CA LYS A 52 -10.40 1.08 -6.70
C LYS A 52 -8.99 1.53 -6.34
N TYR A 53 -8.48 1.02 -5.22
CA TYR A 53 -7.24 1.50 -4.60
C TYR A 53 -6.25 0.37 -4.33
N ILE A 54 -4.99 0.75 -4.29
CA ILE A 54 -3.85 -0.07 -3.87
C ILE A 54 -3.30 0.61 -2.61
N PHE A 55 -2.92 -0.19 -1.62
CA PHE A 55 -2.54 0.30 -0.30
C PHE A 55 -1.03 0.22 -0.08
N LEU A 56 -0.46 1.17 0.64
CA LEU A 56 0.93 1.16 1.06
C LEU A 56 1.04 1.79 2.46
N THR A 57 2.17 1.60 3.12
CA THR A 57 2.37 2.16 4.45
C THR A 57 3.82 2.53 4.74
N GLY A 58 4.00 3.57 5.55
CA GLY A 58 5.30 3.97 6.11
C GLY A 58 5.74 3.13 7.31
N THR A 59 4.92 2.20 7.82
CA THR A 59 5.23 1.38 9.00
C THR A 59 5.25 -0.12 8.69
N LEU A 60 6.25 -0.83 9.23
CA LEU A 60 6.37 -2.28 9.01
C LEU A 60 5.21 -3.06 9.63
N ASP A 61 4.73 -2.64 10.81
CA ASP A 61 3.62 -3.31 11.51
C ASP A 61 2.33 -3.34 10.68
N ALA A 62 1.97 -2.20 10.06
CA ALA A 62 0.82 -2.14 9.17
C ALA A 62 1.03 -2.98 7.89
N ALA A 63 2.27 -3.08 7.41
CA ALA A 63 2.58 -3.93 6.25
C ALA A 63 2.48 -5.43 6.57
N ILE A 64 2.89 -5.83 7.78
CA ILE A 64 2.71 -7.19 8.29
C ILE A 64 1.23 -7.54 8.30
N TRP A 65 0.38 -6.66 8.86
CA TRP A 65 -1.08 -6.84 8.80
C TRP A 65 -1.59 -6.96 7.36
N GLY A 66 -1.10 -6.10 6.45
CA GLY A 66 -1.44 -6.17 5.03
C GLY A 66 -1.14 -7.54 4.41
N ALA A 67 0.01 -8.14 4.72
CA ALA A 67 0.41 -9.44 4.21
C ALA A 67 -0.41 -10.60 4.84
N GLU A 68 -0.63 -10.56 6.16
CA GLU A 68 -1.32 -11.62 6.89
C GLU A 68 -2.83 -11.68 6.61
N LEU A 69 -3.43 -10.51 6.38
CA LEU A 69 -4.85 -10.35 6.08
C LEU A 69 -5.16 -10.42 4.58
N ALA A 70 -4.14 -10.39 3.72
CA ALA A 70 -4.27 -10.59 2.28
C ALA A 70 -5.09 -11.84 1.92
N PHE A 71 -5.96 -11.72 0.91
CA PHE A 71 -6.68 -12.87 0.39
C PHE A 71 -5.75 -13.80 -0.39
N GLY A 72 -6.16 -15.06 -0.48
CA GLY A 72 -5.42 -16.12 -1.15
C GLY A 72 -4.56 -16.96 -0.19
N ASP A 73 -4.11 -18.09 -0.72
CA ASP A 73 -3.34 -19.12 0.00
C ASP A 73 -1.83 -19.04 -0.28
N GLY A 74 -1.40 -17.99 -0.98
CA GLY A 74 0.01 -17.69 -1.21
C GLY A 74 0.74 -17.35 0.10
N ARG A 75 2.07 -17.45 0.05
CA ARG A 75 2.93 -17.04 1.16
C ARG A 75 2.83 -15.53 1.40
N GLU A 76 2.75 -15.11 2.65
CA GLU A 76 2.82 -13.70 3.04
C GLU A 76 4.17 -13.09 2.67
N ARG A 77 4.13 -11.91 2.05
CA ARG A 77 5.30 -11.15 1.57
C ARG A 77 5.11 -9.66 1.85
N ILE A 78 6.22 -8.96 2.02
CA ILE A 78 6.23 -7.51 2.20
C ILE A 78 7.23 -6.93 1.19
N TYR A 79 6.73 -6.11 0.28
CA TYR A 79 7.57 -5.44 -0.72
C TYR A 79 7.89 -4.01 -0.34
N LEU A 80 9.09 -3.57 -0.70
CA LEU A 80 9.46 -2.17 -0.79
C LEU A 80 8.95 -1.63 -2.13
N VAL A 81 8.16 -0.57 -2.08
CA VAL A 81 7.50 -0.03 -3.26
C VAL A 81 7.64 1.48 -3.38
N GLU A 82 7.76 1.94 -4.63
CA GLU A 82 7.69 3.34 -5.00
C GLU A 82 6.34 3.64 -5.66
N PRO A 83 5.58 4.64 -5.18
CA PRO A 83 4.36 5.05 -5.85
C PRO A 83 4.68 5.71 -7.19
N THR A 84 3.91 5.37 -8.23
CA THR A 84 4.07 5.99 -9.56
C THR A 84 3.24 7.26 -9.73
N GLY A 85 2.46 7.65 -8.72
CA GLY A 85 1.67 8.86 -8.70
C GLY A 85 1.22 9.22 -7.29
N GLU A 86 0.19 10.05 -7.20
CA GLU A 86 -0.29 10.59 -5.92
C GLU A 86 -0.80 9.49 -4.98
N ILE A 87 -0.54 9.67 -3.68
CA ILE A 87 -1.04 8.85 -2.59
C ILE A 87 -1.84 9.74 -1.65
N GLU A 88 -2.88 9.20 -1.04
CA GLU A 88 -3.69 9.88 -0.03
C GLU A 88 -3.84 9.02 1.22
N ASN A 89 -4.16 9.63 2.35
CA ASN A 89 -4.39 8.90 3.60
C ASN A 89 -5.49 7.84 3.43
N ASP A 90 -5.26 6.65 3.98
CA ASP A 90 -6.28 5.61 4.04
C ASP A 90 -7.39 6.05 5.01
N PRO A 91 -8.64 6.26 4.53
CA PRO A 91 -9.73 6.71 5.37
C PRO A 91 -10.16 5.66 6.39
N ASP A 92 -9.85 4.38 6.24
CA ASP A 92 -10.18 3.36 7.26
C ASP A 92 -9.23 3.41 8.46
N LEU A 93 -8.05 4.02 8.30
CA LEU A 93 -6.97 4.02 9.29
C LEU A 93 -6.59 5.41 9.79
N THR A 94 -7.13 6.46 9.18
CA THR A 94 -6.86 7.87 9.52
C THR A 94 -8.03 8.49 10.27
N ASP A 95 -7.75 9.18 11.38
CA ASP A 95 -8.74 9.87 12.21
C ASP A 95 -9.91 8.97 12.66
N LYS A 96 -9.61 7.69 12.89
CA LYS A 96 -10.56 6.70 13.42
C LYS A 96 -10.37 6.51 14.91
N LYS A 97 -9.55 5.54 15.28
CA LYS A 97 -9.28 5.21 16.69
C LYS A 97 -8.35 6.23 17.35
N PHE A 98 -7.46 6.83 16.57
CA PHE A 98 -6.47 7.80 17.00
C PHE A 98 -6.46 8.99 16.05
N PRO A 99 -6.12 10.20 16.52
CA PRO A 99 -6.00 11.37 15.67
C PRO A 99 -4.83 11.23 14.68
N GLY A 100 -5.02 11.72 13.46
CA GLY A 100 -4.07 11.65 12.36
C GLY A 100 -3.92 10.26 11.76
N ASN A 101 -2.76 10.01 11.14
CA ASN A 101 -2.42 8.76 10.47
C ASN A 101 -1.18 8.11 11.13
N PRO A 102 -1.31 7.55 12.36
CA PRO A 102 -0.16 7.02 13.11
C PRO A 102 0.47 5.79 12.46
N THR A 103 -0.31 5.01 11.70
CA THR A 103 0.18 3.85 10.94
C THR A 103 0.83 4.26 9.62
N GLN A 104 0.75 5.55 9.25
CA GLN A 104 1.21 6.08 7.96
C GLN A 104 0.66 5.23 6.81
N SER A 105 -0.63 4.90 6.86
CA SER A 105 -1.29 4.08 5.85
C SER A 105 -1.92 4.95 4.78
N TYR A 106 -1.65 4.62 3.53
CA TYR A 106 -2.07 5.39 2.37
C TYR A 106 -2.70 4.48 1.32
N ARG A 107 -3.42 5.10 0.40
CA ARG A 107 -4.02 4.46 -0.76
C ARG A 107 -3.73 5.27 -2.03
N SER A 108 -3.76 4.59 -3.17
CA SER A 108 -3.63 5.23 -4.49
C SER A 108 -4.41 4.47 -5.54
N THR A 109 -4.83 5.19 -6.58
CA THR A 109 -5.35 4.59 -7.82
C THR A 109 -4.23 4.33 -8.85
N LYS A 110 -3.02 4.84 -8.60
CA LYS A 110 -1.85 4.69 -9.48
C LYS A 110 -1.01 3.49 -9.04
N PRO A 111 -0.36 2.77 -9.98
CA PRO A 111 0.46 1.61 -9.67
C PRO A 111 1.61 1.88 -8.72
N PHE A 112 2.11 0.84 -8.05
CA PHE A 112 3.36 0.89 -7.29
C PHE A 112 4.42 0.00 -7.94
N ARG A 113 5.65 0.50 -8.04
CA ARG A 113 6.78 -0.29 -8.54
C ARG A 113 7.44 -1.03 -7.40
N VAL A 114 7.61 -2.34 -7.52
CA VAL A 114 8.39 -3.14 -6.59
C VAL A 114 9.87 -2.85 -6.79
N ILE A 115 10.55 -2.43 -5.74
CA ILE A 115 12.00 -2.17 -5.76
C ILE A 115 12.79 -3.13 -4.85
N GLY A 116 12.10 -3.93 -4.03
CA GLY A 116 12.72 -4.93 -3.15
C GLY A 116 11.69 -5.71 -2.34
N GLU A 117 12.15 -6.71 -1.59
CA GLU A 117 11.35 -7.51 -0.67
C GLU A 117 12.00 -7.49 0.73
N VAL A 118 11.18 -7.31 1.76
CA VAL A 118 11.60 -7.48 3.16
C VAL A 118 11.52 -8.96 3.48
N THR A 119 12.68 -9.61 3.61
CA THR A 119 12.76 -11.07 3.81
C THR A 119 12.81 -11.50 5.28
N VAL A 120 13.12 -10.57 6.18
CA VAL A 120 13.24 -10.83 7.62
C VAL A 120 12.27 -9.92 8.36
N TRP A 121 11.16 -10.51 8.81
CA TRP A 121 10.16 -9.86 9.65
C TRP A 121 9.47 -10.91 10.52
N GLN A 122 8.95 -10.47 11.66
CA GLN A 122 8.25 -11.32 12.60
C GLN A 122 6.74 -11.06 12.44
N GLY A 123 6.00 -12.08 12.02
CA GLY A 123 4.54 -12.02 11.98
C GLY A 123 3.91 -12.01 13.37
N HIS A 124 2.64 -11.64 13.41
CA HIS A 124 1.83 -11.70 14.63
C HIS A 124 1.58 -13.16 15.05
N PRO A 125 1.30 -13.41 16.34
CA PRO A 125 0.79 -14.70 16.79
C PRO A 125 -0.42 -15.16 15.98
N ALA A 126 -0.46 -16.44 15.60
CA ALA A 126 -1.52 -17.00 14.77
C ALA A 126 -2.93 -16.76 15.33
N GLU A 127 -3.10 -16.84 16.66
CA GLU A 127 -4.37 -16.56 17.33
C GLU A 127 -4.79 -15.09 17.19
N GLN A 128 -3.83 -14.16 17.16
CA GLN A 128 -4.10 -12.74 16.96
C GLN A 128 -4.59 -12.48 15.53
N VAL A 129 -3.93 -13.08 14.52
CA VAL A 129 -4.34 -12.98 13.11
C VAL A 129 -5.72 -13.59 12.91
N LYS A 130 -5.98 -14.76 13.50
CA LYS A 130 -7.28 -15.44 13.44
C LYS A 130 -8.39 -14.57 14.06
N THR A 131 -8.15 -14.03 15.25
CA THR A 131 -9.10 -13.14 15.94
C THR A 131 -9.42 -11.92 15.08
N MET A 132 -8.41 -11.33 14.43
CA MET A 132 -8.62 -10.18 13.53
C MET A 132 -9.44 -10.56 12.30
N LYS A 133 -9.14 -11.68 11.63
CA LYS A 133 -9.91 -12.18 10.48
C LYS A 133 -11.38 -12.44 10.85
N GLU A 134 -11.63 -13.05 12.01
CA GLU A 134 -12.99 -13.27 12.52
C GLU A 134 -13.71 -11.95 12.82
N HIS A 135 -13.01 -10.96 13.37
CA HIS A 135 -13.58 -9.64 13.63
C HIS A 135 -13.98 -8.93 12.32
N LEU A 136 -13.10 -8.91 11.31
CA LEU A 136 -13.39 -8.32 10.00
C LEU A 136 -14.57 -9.02 9.32
N LYS A 137 -14.67 -10.36 9.44
CA LYS A 137 -15.82 -11.12 8.93
C LYS A 137 -17.13 -10.69 9.61
N LYS A 138 -17.15 -10.53 10.93
CA LYS A 138 -18.34 -10.09 11.68
C LYS A 138 -18.77 -8.67 11.30
N LEU A 139 -17.83 -7.74 11.10
CA LEU A 139 -18.14 -6.38 10.63
C LEU A 139 -18.85 -6.41 9.27
N LYS A 140 -18.34 -7.22 8.34
CA LYS A 140 -18.95 -7.42 7.02
C LYS A 140 -20.37 -8.01 7.11
N GLU A 141 -20.59 -9.00 7.98
CA GLU A 141 -21.91 -9.59 8.23
C GLU A 141 -22.91 -8.58 8.83
N GLN A 142 -22.41 -7.57 9.55
CA GLN A 142 -23.19 -6.46 10.11
C GLN A 142 -23.45 -5.33 9.11
N GLY A 143 -22.94 -5.43 7.87
CA GLY A 143 -23.06 -4.39 6.85
C GLY A 143 -22.12 -3.20 7.06
N ILE A 144 -21.13 -3.32 7.95
CA ILE A 144 -20.06 -2.33 8.12
C ILE A 144 -18.99 -2.66 7.09
N ASN A 145 -18.99 -1.90 5.99
CA ASN A 145 -18.03 -2.06 4.89
C ASN A 145 -16.88 -1.05 5.01
N SER A 146 -15.82 -1.32 4.24
CA SER A 146 -14.67 -0.41 4.13
C SER A 146 -15.09 0.89 3.41
N LEU A 147 -14.55 2.02 3.86
CA LEU A 147 -14.69 3.30 3.14
C LEU A 147 -13.93 3.32 1.80
N ASN A 148 -13.14 2.28 1.54
CA ASN A 148 -12.43 2.07 0.29
C ASN A 148 -13.26 1.30 -0.75
N ASP A 149 -14.42 0.75 -0.37
CA ASP A 149 -15.33 0.01 -1.28
C ASP A 149 -16.32 0.93 -2.03
N GLU A 150 -16.43 2.21 -1.61
CA GLU A 150 -17.34 3.21 -2.17
C GLU A 150 -16.87 3.84 -3.50
#